data_AF-A0A350LMN6-F1
#
_entry.id   AF-A0A350LMN6-F1
#
_cell.length_a   1.000
_cell.length_b   1.000
_cell.length_c   1.000
_cell.angle_alpha   90.00
_cell.angle_beta   90.00
_cell.angle_gamma   90.00
#
_symmetry.space_group_name_H-M   'P 1'
#
loop_
_entity.id
_entity.type
_entity.pdbx_description
1 polymer ?
#
loop_
_entity_poly.entity_id
_entity_poly.type
_entity_poly.pdbx_seq_one_letter_code
_entity_poly.pdbx_strand_id
1 'polypeptide(L)' 'RVAEVRGAPAALTGHLLGAELAAARPYWLGQEVNLIGPKAAIGARAAALEAQGVPVTRHDPDDLLAPAVAALAARRDGTA' A
#
# COMPACT_ATOMS: atom_id res chain seq x y z
N ARG A 1 4.78 26.40 11.53
CA ARG A 1 5.55 25.42 12.33
C ARG A 1 6.41 24.63 11.36
N VAL A 2 7.72 24.89 11.31
CA VAL A 2 8.65 24.09 10.50
C VAL A 2 8.85 22.77 11.25
N ALA A 3 8.69 21.63 10.58
CA ALA A 3 8.94 20.35 11.21
C ALA A 3 10.44 20.20 11.44
N GLU A 4 10.85 20.05 12.70
CA GLU A 4 12.23 19.71 13.04
C GLU A 4 12.38 18.18 12.89
N VAL A 5 13.17 17.76 11.91
CA VAL A 5 13.26 16.34 11.49
C VAL A 5 14.64 15.73 11.80
N ARG A 6 15.62 16.54 12.19
CA ARG A 6 16.97 16.05 12.53
C ARG A 6 16.94 15.22 13.80
N GLY A 7 17.59 14.05 13.76
CA GLY A 7 17.70 13.16 14.93
C GLY A 7 16.42 12.42 15.33
N ALA A 8 15.33 12.54 14.56
CA ALA A 8 14.04 11.91 14.87
C ALA A 8 13.56 11.01 13.71
N PRO A 9 14.08 9.77 13.58
CA PRO A 9 13.76 8.87 12.46
C PRO A 9 12.25 8.60 12.30
N ALA A 10 11.51 8.47 13.40
CA ALA A 10 10.07 8.28 13.36
C ALA A 10 9.33 9.50 12.76
N ALA A 11 9.76 10.71 13.12
CA ALA A 11 9.21 11.95 12.57
C ALA A 11 9.53 12.08 11.08
N LEU A 12 10.76 11.76 10.67
CA LEU A 12 11.16 11.73 9.26
C LEU A 12 10.28 10.76 8.45
N THR A 13 10.16 9.51 8.92
CA THR A 13 9.34 8.49 8.25
C THR A 13 7.89 8.93 8.15
N GLY A 14 7.32 9.54 9.18
CA GLY A 14 5.96 10.08 9.16
C GLY A 14 5.77 11.17 8.09
N HIS A 15 6.74 12.09 7.94
CA HIS A 15 6.68 13.13 6.90
C HIS A 15 6.79 12.55 5.49
N LEU A 16 7.69 11.58 5.26
CA LEU A 16 7.83 10.93 3.96
C LEU A 16 6.58 10.15 3.59
N LEU A 17 5.99 9.42 4.54
CA LEU A 17 4.74 8.70 4.34
C LEU A 17 3.58 9.65 4.01
N GLY A 18 3.47 10.76 4.75
CA GLY A 18 2.46 11.79 4.46
C GLY A 18 2.61 12.38 3.06
N ALA A 19 3.84 12.65 2.62
CA ALA A 19 4.12 13.14 1.28
C ALA A 19 3.77 12.11 0.19
N GLU A 20 4.13 10.83 0.39
CA GLU A 20 3.76 9.72 -0.50
C GLU A 20 2.24 9.64 -0.68
N LEU A 21 1.49 9.62 0.43
CA LEU A 21 0.03 9.50 0.39
C LEU A 21 -0.66 10.73 -0.22
N ALA A 22 -0.18 11.93 0.08
CA ALA A 22 -0.72 13.16 -0.51
C ALA A 22 -0.54 13.17 -2.03
N ALA A 23 0.63 12.74 -2.52
CA ALA A 23 0.93 12.67 -3.95
C ALA A 23 0.11 11.59 -4.67
N ALA A 24 -0.16 10.46 -4.02
CA ALA A 24 -0.85 9.34 -4.65
C ALA A 24 -2.38 9.34 -4.45
N ARG A 25 -2.92 10.26 -3.64
CA ARG A 25 -4.37 10.44 -3.43
C ARG A 25 -5.23 10.43 -4.71
N PRO A 26 -4.85 11.05 -5.84
CA PRO A 26 -5.67 11.01 -7.06
C PRO A 26 -5.93 9.59 -7.62
N TYR A 27 -5.10 8.60 -7.28
CA TYR A 27 -5.22 7.24 -7.82
C TYR A 27 -6.24 6.35 -7.09
N TRP A 28 -6.78 6.78 -5.95
CA TRP A 28 -7.70 5.97 -5.14
C TRP A 28 -8.91 6.73 -4.58
N LEU A 29 -9.20 7.93 -5.08
CA LEU A 29 -10.36 8.70 -4.63
C LEU A 29 -11.66 7.93 -4.89
N GLY A 30 -12.42 7.67 -3.82
CA GLY A 30 -13.70 6.95 -3.89
C GLY A 30 -13.55 5.43 -4.11
N GLN A 31 -12.35 4.87 -3.88
CA GLN A 31 -12.07 3.44 -4.01
C GLN A 31 -11.36 2.92 -2.75
N GLU A 32 -11.46 1.62 -2.53
CA GLU A 32 -10.64 0.90 -1.56
C GLU A 32 -9.19 0.78 -2.06
N VAL A 33 -8.22 0.82 -1.13
CA VAL A 33 -6.81 0.58 -1.43
C VAL A 33 -6.41 -0.83 -1.00
N ASN A 34 -5.91 -1.62 -1.96
CA ASN A 34 -5.33 -2.93 -1.70
C ASN A 34 -3.82 -2.80 -1.49
N LEU A 35 -3.35 -3.08 -0.27
CA LEU A 35 -1.93 -3.10 0.06
C LEU A 35 -1.38 -4.53 -0.04
N ILE A 36 -0.44 -4.73 -0.94
CA ILE A 36 0.23 -6.01 -1.15
C ILE A 36 1.65 -5.88 -0.60
N GLY A 37 2.01 -6.68 0.39
CA GLY A 37 3.35 -6.69 0.94
C GLY A 37 3.44 -7.33 2.32
N PRO A 38 4.66 -7.61 2.82
CA PRO A 38 4.84 -8.19 4.14
C PRO A 38 4.19 -7.31 5.22
N LYS A 39 3.55 -7.92 6.22
CA LYS A 39 2.82 -7.21 7.29
C LYS A 39 3.64 -6.09 7.94
N ALA A 40 4.93 -6.32 8.20
CA ALA A 40 5.84 -5.34 8.78
C ALA A 40 6.09 -4.12 7.86
N ALA A 41 6.06 -4.32 6.54
CA ALA A 41 6.33 -3.29 5.56
C ALA A 41 5.10 -2.43 5.24
N ILE A 42 3.90 -3.03 5.24
CA ILE A 42 2.66 -2.31 4.89
C ILE A 42 1.92 -1.73 6.09
N GLY A 43 2.27 -2.12 7.32
CA GLY A 43 1.55 -1.70 8.54
C GLY A 43 1.44 -0.18 8.71
N ALA A 44 2.54 0.55 8.52
CA ALA A 44 2.54 2.01 8.63
C ALA A 44 1.69 2.69 7.54
N ARG A 45 1.76 2.19 6.28
CA ARG A 45 0.93 2.69 5.17
C ARG A 45 -0.55 2.44 5.42
N ALA A 46 -0.89 1.24 5.88
CA ALA A 46 -2.25 0.87 6.19
C ALA A 46 -2.83 1.76 7.30
N ALA A 47 -2.11 1.93 8.40
CA ALA A 47 -2.54 2.80 9.50
C ALA A 47 -2.72 4.27 9.05
N ALA A 48 -1.82 4.78 8.19
CA ALA A 48 -1.90 6.16 7.70
C ALA A 48 -3.04 6.37 6.68
N LEU A 49 -3.38 5.37 5.88
CA LEU A 49 -4.53 5.37 4.97
C LEU A 49 -5.85 5.28 5.76
N GLU A 50 -5.93 4.35 6.72
CA GLU A 50 -7.10 4.18 7.58
C GLU A 50 -7.37 5.43 8.43
N ALA A 51 -6.33 6.10 8.93
CA ALA A 51 -6.46 7.36 9.65
C ALA A 51 -7.05 8.50 8.77
N GLN A 52 -6.97 8.38 7.44
CA GLN A 52 -7.59 9.31 6.48
C GLN A 52 -8.97 8.83 6.02
N GLY A 53 -9.52 7.77 6.62
CA GLY A 53 -10.80 7.19 6.26
C GLY A 53 -10.79 6.39 4.96
N VAL A 54 -9.62 6.02 4.46
CA VAL A 54 -9.50 5.19 3.25
C VAL A 54 -9.71 3.71 3.65
N PRO A 55 -10.65 2.98 3.03
CA PRO A 55 -10.78 1.54 3.23
C PRO A 55 -9.53 0.82 2.72
N VAL A 56 -8.99 -0.10 3.53
CA VAL A 56 -7.75 -0.83 3.21
C VAL A 56 -7.92 -2.33 3.38
N THR A 57 -7.65 -3.09 2.32
CA THR A 57 -7.42 -4.54 2.40
C THR A 57 -5.94 -4.83 2.28
N ARG A 58 -5.46 -5.79 3.08
CA ARG A 58 -4.05 -6.17 3.16
C ARG A 58 -3.89 -7.59 2.60
N HIS A 59 -2.91 -7.80 1.74
CA HIS A 59 -2.61 -9.08 1.15
C HIS A 59 -1.16 -9.46 1.41
N ASP A 60 -0.92 -10.72 1.78
CA ASP A 60 0.40 -11.29 1.71
C ASP A 60 0.76 -11.58 0.23
N PRO A 61 1.92 -11.14 -0.27
CA PRO A 61 2.34 -11.46 -1.64
C PRO A 61 2.34 -12.97 -1.95
N ASP A 62 2.66 -13.81 -0.96
CA ASP A 62 2.77 -15.25 -1.15
C ASP A 62 1.40 -15.90 -1.44
N ASP A 63 0.32 -15.31 -0.91
CA ASP A 63 -1.06 -15.76 -1.17
C ASP A 63 -1.53 -15.41 -2.60
N LEU A 64 -0.94 -14.39 -3.22
CA LEU A 64 -1.36 -13.86 -4.51
C LEU A 64 -0.56 -14.41 -5.69
N LEU A 65 0.73 -14.71 -5.49
CA LEU A 65 1.66 -14.95 -6.60
C LEU A 65 1.33 -16.24 -7.37
N ALA A 66 1.18 -17.37 -6.68
CA ALA A 66 0.89 -18.65 -7.30
C ALA A 66 -0.43 -18.66 -8.12
N PRO A 67 -1.59 -18.22 -7.58
CA PRO A 67 -2.82 -18.18 -8.37
C PRO A 67 -2.75 -17.17 -9.53
N ALA A 68 -2.04 -16.05 -9.38
CA ALA A 68 -1.87 -15.09 -10.46
C ALA A 68 -1.10 -15.68 -11.66
N VAL A 69 -0.03 -16.43 -11.41
CA VAL A 69 0.75 -17.10 -12.46
C VAL A 69 -0.08 -18.18 -13.17
N ALA A 70 -0.84 -18.98 -12.41
CA ALA A 70 -1.73 -19.99 -13.00
C ALA A 70 -2.81 -19.34 -13.89
N ALA A 71 -3.43 -18.25 -13.43
CA ALA A 71 -4.42 -17.51 -14.21
C ALA A 71 -3.82 -16.91 -15.49
N LEU A 72 -2.58 -16.41 -15.42
CA LEU A 72 -1.87 -15.91 -16.59
C LEU A 72 -1.61 -17.02 -17.62
N ALA A 73 -1.20 -18.21 -17.17
CA ALA A 73 -0.97 -19.36 -18.06
C ALA A 73 -2.26 -19.78 -18.77
N ALA A 74 -3.37 -19.94 -18.05
CA ALA A 74 -4.66 -20.29 -18.63
C ALA A 74 -5.13 -19.26 -19.69
N ARG A 75 -4.87 -17.97 -19.47
CA ARG A 75 -5.16 -16.91 -20.44
C ARG A 75 -4.30 -16.99 -21.70
N ARG A 76 -3.05 -17.44 -21.58
CA ARG A 76 -2.15 -17.62 -22.74
C ARG A 76 -2.56 -18.81 -23.59
N ASP A 77 -3.05 -19.88 -22.94
CA ASP A 77 -3.45 -21.11 -23.60
C ASP A 77 -4.89 -21.02 -24.15
N GLY A 78 -5.60 -19.92 -23.89
CA GLY A 78 -6.98 -19.70 -24.34
C GLY A 78 -8.00 -20.56 -23.60
N THR A 79 -7.64 -21.10 -22.43
CA THR A 79 -8.48 -21.98 -21.61
C THR A 79 -9.17 -21.25 -20.47
N ALA A 80 -9.10 -19.91 -20.45
CA ALA A 80 -9.70 -19.03 -19.44
C ALA A 80 -11.05 -18.49 -19.91
#